data_AF-A0A7X6SFR1-F1
#
_entry.id   AF-A0A7X6SFR1-F1
#
_cell.length_a   1.000
_cell.length_b   1.000
_cell.length_c   1.000
_cell.angle_alpha   90.00
_cell.angle_beta   90.00
_cell.angle_gamma   90.00
#
_symmetry.space_group_name_H-M   'P 1'
#
loop_
_entity.id
_entity.type
_entity.pdbx_description
1 polymer ?
#
loop_
_entity_poly.entity_id
_entity_poly.type
_entity_poly.pdbx_seq_one_letter_code
_entity_poly.pdbx_strand_id
1 'polypeptide(L)' 'MRNVVILGSTGSVGTQAVDVITTRPEQFNVVGLSAGGSSLDLLTDQVLALDPDLVALADPQAAASLRARVPGVEVWDGPD' A
#
# COMPACT_ATOMS: atom_id res chain seq x y z
N MET A 1 -11.97 -10.50 -11.48
CA MET A 1 -11.09 -9.63 -10.68
C MET A 1 -10.12 -8.91 -11.59
N ARG A 2 -9.89 -7.62 -11.33
CA ARG A 2 -8.91 -6.78 -12.02
C ARG A 2 -7.75 -6.50 -11.05
N ASN A 3 -6.53 -6.77 -11.50
CA ASN A 3 -5.35 -6.43 -10.73
C ASN A 3 -5.10 -4.92 -10.82
N VAL A 4 -4.89 -4.27 -9.69
CA VAL A 4 -4.67 -2.83 -9.59
C VAL A 4 -3.47 -2.52 -8.70
N VAL A 5 -2.76 -1.46 -9.06
CA VAL A 5 -1.70 -0.85 -8.25
C VAL A 5 -2.15 0.56 -7.87
N ILE A 6 -2.03 0.93 -6.60
CA ILE A 6 -2.40 2.27 -6.12
C ILE A 6 -1.13 3.05 -5.80
N LEU A 7 -0.80 4.02 -6.66
CA LEU A 7 0.34 4.89 -6.47
C LEU A 7 -0.03 6.09 -5.59
N GLY A 8 0.63 6.24 -4.44
CA GLY A 8 0.28 7.24 -3.44
C GLY A 8 -0.99 6.92 -2.65
N SER A 9 -1.12 5.69 -2.14
CA SER A 9 -2.30 5.15 -1.46
C SER A 9 -2.72 5.92 -0.21
N THR A 10 -1.79 6.62 0.44
CA THR A 10 -2.05 7.47 1.62
C THR A 10 -2.40 8.92 1.27
N GLY A 11 -2.34 9.30 -0.02
CA GLY A 11 -2.80 10.61 -0.49
C GLY A 11 -4.32 10.65 -0.69
N SER A 12 -4.89 11.84 -0.89
CA SER A 12 -6.34 12.02 -1.00
C SER A 12 -7.01 11.15 -2.08
N VAL A 13 -6.41 11.02 -3.27
CA VAL A 13 -6.95 10.15 -4.34
C VAL A 13 -6.75 8.68 -3.98
N GLY A 14 -5.59 8.34 -3.40
CA GLY A 14 -5.27 6.98 -2.99
C GLY A 14 -6.21 6.43 -1.92
N THR A 15 -6.51 7.22 -0.89
CA THR A 15 -7.42 6.81 0.18
C THR A 15 -8.85 6.62 -0.35
N GLN A 16 -9.32 7.52 -1.21
CA GLN A 16 -10.62 7.36 -1.88
C GLN A 16 -10.66 6.12 -2.78
N ALA A 17 -9.56 5.81 -3.49
CA ALA A 17 -9.48 4.58 -4.28
C ALA A 17 -9.54 3.33 -3.40
N VAL A 18 -8.86 3.33 -2.25
CA VAL A 18 -8.94 2.26 -1.25
C VAL A 18 -10.37 2.10 -0.72
N ASP A 19 -11.07 3.18 -0.40
CA ASP A 19 -12.47 3.13 0.07
C ASP A 19 -13.41 2.52 -0.99
N VAL A 20 -13.20 2.84 -2.28
CA VAL A 20 -13.99 2.25 -3.37
C VAL A 20 -13.68 0.76 -3.57
N ILE A 21 -12.42 0.36 -3.42
CA ILE A 21 -11.97 -1.03 -3.60
C ILE A 21 -12.44 -1.92 -2.45
N THR A 22 -12.32 -1.46 -1.21
CA THR A 22 -12.75 -2.23 -0.02
C THR A 22 -14.25 -2.51 0.01
N THR A 23 -15.05 -1.69 -0.67
CA THR A 23 -16.50 -1.93 -0.85
C THR A 23 -16.84 -2.88 -2.00
N ARG A 24 -15.85 -3.32 -2.80
CA ARG A 24 -16.02 -4.19 -3.98
C ARG A 24 -14.89 -5.25 -4.09
N PRO A 25 -14.64 -6.06 -3.04
CA PRO A 25 -13.52 -6.99 -2.99
C PRO A 25 -13.58 -8.09 -4.08
N GLU A 26 -14.75 -8.41 -4.61
CA GLU A 26 -14.93 -9.39 -5.69
C GLU A 26 -14.48 -8.87 -7.07
N GLN A 27 -14.31 -7.55 -7.20
CA GLN A 27 -13.99 -6.90 -8.48
C GLN A 27 -12.51 -6.58 -8.62
N PHE A 28 -11.82 -6.31 -7.51
CA PHE A 28 -10.45 -5.81 -7.50
C PHE A 28 -9.54 -6.67 -6.64
N ASN A 29 -8.31 -6.86 -7.14
CA ASN A 29 -7.21 -7.44 -6.40
C ASN A 29 -6.08 -6.41 -6.37
N VAL A 30 -5.72 -5.92 -5.18
CA VAL A 30 -4.66 -4.92 -5.04
C VAL A 30 -3.34 -5.65 -5.00
N VAL A 31 -2.60 -5.64 -6.10
CA VAL A 31 -1.31 -6.33 -6.20
C VAL A 31 -0.14 -5.44 -5.76
N GLY A 32 -0.38 -4.14 -5.59
CA GLY A 32 0.66 -3.25 -5.08
C GLY A 32 0.15 -1.91 -4.57
N LEU A 33 0.87 -1.38 -3.58
CA LEU A 33 0.67 -0.04 -3.04
C LEU A 33 1.98 0.77 -3.11
N SER A 34 1.87 2.09 -3.26
CA SER A 34 3.01 2.96 -2.96
C SER A 34 2.61 4.17 -2.14
N ALA A 35 3.55 4.70 -1.36
CA ALA A 35 3.34 5.91 -0.58
C ALA A 35 4.63 6.72 -0.39
N GLY A 36 4.48 7.98 0.05
CA GLY A 36 5.62 8.85 0.35
C GLY A 36 6.34 8.51 1.66
N GLY A 37 5.66 7.90 2.63
CA GLY A 37 6.23 7.52 3.94
C GLY A 37 5.75 8.36 5.14
N SER A 38 5.08 9.50 4.91
CA SER A 38 4.60 10.39 5.97
C SER A 38 3.41 9.86 6.79
N SER A 39 2.77 8.77 6.36
CA SER A 39 1.56 8.22 6.99
C SER A 39 1.66 6.70 7.14
N LEU A 40 2.70 6.25 7.83
CA LEU A 40 3.05 4.84 7.94
C LEU A 40 1.97 3.98 8.62
N ASP A 41 1.28 4.51 9.63
CA ASP A 41 0.20 3.78 10.32
C ASP A 41 -0.95 3.49 9.35
N LEU A 42 -1.41 4.51 8.62
CA LEU A 42 -2.44 4.34 7.59
C LEU A 42 -2.01 3.36 6.50
N LEU A 43 -0.76 3.43 6.03
CA LEU A 43 -0.26 2.47 5.05
C LEU A 43 -0.25 1.04 5.61
N THR A 44 0.11 0.88 6.89
CA THR A 44 0.10 -0.43 7.57
C THR A 44 -1.32 -1.02 7.57
N ASP A 45 -2.32 -0.20 7.93
CA ASP A 45 -3.73 -0.62 7.91
C ASP A 45 -4.19 -1.01 6.50
N GLN A 46 -3.81 -0.23 5.49
CA GLN A 46 -4.11 -0.52 4.08
C GLN A 46 -3.49 -1.85 3.64
N VAL A 47 -2.24 -2.13 4.01
CA VAL A 47 -1.55 -3.38 3.68
C VAL A 47 -2.25 -4.57 4.32
N LEU A 48 -2.61 -4.48 5.61
CA LEU A 48 -3.31 -5.56 6.31
C LEU A 48 -4.73 -5.82 5.76
N ALA A 49 -5.41 -4.77 5.28
CA ALA A 49 -6.76 -4.89 4.75
C ALA A 49 -6.80 -5.40 3.30
N LEU A 50 -5.79 -5.07 2.50
CA LEU A 50 -5.76 -5.33 1.06
C LEU A 50 -4.84 -6.48 0.65
N ASP A 51 -3.95 -6.91 1.56
CA ASP A 51 -2.99 -8.01 1.38
C ASP A 51 -2.22 -7.95 0.04
N PRO A 52 -1.55 -6.82 -0.28
CA PRO A 52 -0.83 -6.69 -1.54
C PRO A 52 0.45 -7.52 -1.55
N ASP A 53 0.85 -7.97 -2.75
CA ASP A 53 2.12 -8.67 -2.95
C ASP A 53 3.34 -7.76 -2.67
N LEU A 54 3.24 -6.47 -3.03
CA LEU A 54 4.34 -5.50 -2.97
C LEU A 54 3.94 -4.11 -2.48
N VAL A 55 4.81 -3.48 -1.69
CA VAL A 55 4.66 -2.09 -1.24
C VAL A 55 5.93 -1.29 -1.50
N ALA A 56 5.82 -0.16 -2.19
CA ALA A 56 6.95 0.75 -2.44
C ALA A 56 6.84 2.03 -1.61
N LEU A 57 7.92 2.43 -0.95
CA LEU A 57 7.99 3.65 -0.14
C LEU A 57 9.11 4.57 -0.62
N ALA A 58 8.80 5.83 -0.89
CA ALA A 58 9.81 6.80 -1.31
C ALA A 58 10.85 7.08 -0.21
N ASP A 59 10.44 7.01 1.07
CA ASP A 59 11.31 7.17 2.23
C ASP A 59 11.88 5.81 2.71
N PRO A 60 13.21 5.59 2.61
CA PRO A 60 13.85 4.35 3.07
C PRO A 60 13.68 4.07 4.57
N GLN A 61 13.57 5.10 5.42
CA GLN A 61 13.34 4.90 6.85
C GLN A 61 11.92 4.39 7.12
N ALA A 62 10.94 4.95 6.42
CA ALA A 62 9.57 4.46 6.47
C ALA A 62 9.48 3.03 5.95
N ALA A 63 10.21 2.69 4.88
CA ALA A 63 10.24 1.34 4.33
C ALA A 63 10.83 0.32 5.30
N ALA A 64 11.95 0.64 5.94
CA ALA A 64 12.54 -0.21 6.99
C ALA A 64 11.55 -0.42 8.15
N SER A 65 10.83 0.63 8.55
CA SER A 65 9.80 0.56 9.58
C SER A 65 8.60 -0.29 9.15
N LEU A 66 8.17 -0.21 7.88
CA LEU A 66 7.08 -1.03 7.35
C LEU A 66 7.44 -2.51 7.34
N ARG A 67 8.65 -2.87 6.88
CA ARG A 67 9.15 -4.26 6.87
C ARG A 67 9.05 -4.94 8.23
N ALA A 68 9.27 -4.18 9.32
CA ALA A 68 9.13 -4.68 10.68
C ALA A 68 7.67 -4.88 11.13
N ARG A 69 6.72 -4.16 10.54
CA ARG A 69 5.29 -4.16 10.91
C ARG A 69 4.48 -5.21 10.15
N VAL A 70 4.83 -5.49 8.90
CA VAL A 70 4.07 -6.40 8.02
C VAL A 70 4.98 -7.51 7.46
N PRO A 71 5.39 -8.47 8.30
CA PRO A 71 6.21 -9.59 7.83
C PRO A 71 5.43 -10.44 6.83
N GLY A 72 5.94 -10.57 5.60
CA GLY A 72 5.32 -11.38 4.54
C GLY A 72 5.03 -10.62 3.24
N VAL A 73 5.08 -9.29 3.27
CA VAL A 73 4.91 -8.44 2.08
C VAL A 73 6.27 -7.98 1.56
N GLU A 74 6.47 -7.98 0.24
CA GLU A 74 7.67 -7.44 -0.36
C GLU A 74 7.67 -5.91 -0.25
N VAL A 75 8.73 -5.33 0.33
CA VAL A 75 8.82 -3.87 0.51
C VAL A 75 10.02 -3.33 -0.25
N TRP A 76 9.77 -2.37 -1.15
CA TRP A 76 10.78 -1.63 -1.92
C TRP A 76 10.95 -0.21 -1.36
N ASP A 77 12.13 0.38 -1.57
CA ASP A 77 12.42 1.75 -1.17
C ASP A 77 13.24 2.53 -2.19
N GLY A 78 13.04 3.85 -2.19
CA GLY A 78 13.71 4.76 -3.10
C GLY A 78 12.95 4.99 -4.42
N PRO A 79 13.61 5.65 -5.39
CA PRO A 79 13.00 6.03 -6.66
C PRO A 79 13.05 4.95 -7.76
N ASP A 80 13.76 3.85 -7.53
CA ASP A 80 14.02 2.75 -8.48
C ASP A 80 13.16 1.52 -8.18
#